data_AF-A0AAU9CLE4-F1
#
_entry.id   AF-A0AAU9CLE4-F1
#
_cell.length_a   1.000
_cell.length_b   1.000
_cell.length_c   1.000
_cell.angle_alpha   90.00
_cell.angle_beta   90.00
_cell.angle_gamma   90.00
#
_symmetry.space_group_name_H-M   'P 1'
#
loop_
_entity.id
_entity.type
_entity.pdbx_description
1 polymer ?
#
loop_
_entity_poly.entity_id
_entity_poly.type
_entity_poly.pdbx_seq_one_letter_code
_entity_poly.pdbx_strand_id
1 'polypeptide(L)'
;MTDEEEAWVSRLHKKARTTPEIRREIQNSKLPATVLARKYEVHRHTIRKWRQRDSVEDASHRPHRIHAPLTPQQEAIVVCLRETLLLPLDDLLAVVHRFIHPEMSRSALDRLLRRHGLSNLKELIAAKEGENAPSVERFNGRIAEILKTTRFRSSQDLERALMQYASVYNHQIPQKALGYISPVQALKDWQKKRPELFKKRVYNLTGLDTF
;
A
#
# COMPACT_ATOMS: atom_id res chain seq x y z
N MET A 1 -22.19 2.28 38.41
CA MET A 1 -22.61 2.27 37.00
C MET A 1 -21.73 3.29 36.33
N THR A 2 -20.60 2.83 35.80
CA THR A 2 -19.50 3.68 35.35
C THR A 2 -19.60 3.91 33.84
N ASP A 3 -19.25 5.12 33.39
CA ASP A 3 -19.34 5.59 32.00
C ASP A 3 -18.66 4.67 30.96
N GLU A 4 -17.77 3.76 31.39
CA GLU A 4 -17.16 2.72 30.57
C GLU A 4 -18.14 1.61 30.11
N GLU A 5 -19.18 1.32 30.90
CA GLU A 5 -20.22 0.35 30.53
C GLU A 5 -21.16 0.92 29.46
N GLU A 6 -21.45 2.23 29.48
CA GLU A 6 -22.26 2.91 28.48
C GLU A 6 -21.56 3.02 27.11
N ALA A 7 -20.24 3.25 27.10
CA ALA A 7 -19.46 3.26 25.86
C ALA A 7 -19.44 1.90 25.14
N TRP A 8 -19.59 0.80 25.89
CA TRP A 8 -19.54 -0.58 25.37
C TRP A 8 -20.81 -1.03 24.64
N VAL A 9 -21.96 -0.39 24.90
CA VAL A 9 -23.25 -0.69 24.26
C VAL A 9 -23.28 -0.27 22.78
N SER A 10 -22.35 0.57 22.33
CA SER A 10 -22.43 1.33 21.06
C SER A 10 -21.89 0.62 19.80
N ARG A 11 -21.73 -0.71 19.79
CA ARG A 11 -21.36 -1.48 18.57
C ARG A 11 -22.50 -2.31 17.97
N LEU A 12 -23.57 -2.53 18.71
CA LEU A 12 -24.72 -3.31 18.24
C LEU A 12 -25.89 -2.41 17.88
N HIS A 13 -26.54 -2.75 16.78
CA HIS A 13 -27.77 -2.07 16.37
C HIS A 13 -28.84 -2.22 17.46
N LYS A 14 -29.63 -1.17 17.72
CA LYS A 14 -30.66 -1.14 18.79
C LYS A 14 -31.66 -2.31 18.77
N LYS A 15 -31.84 -2.96 17.61
CA LYS A 15 -32.73 -4.12 17.40
C LYS A 15 -32.01 -5.48 17.40
N ALA A 16 -30.77 -5.55 17.86
CA ALA A 16 -30.00 -6.79 17.87
C ALA A 16 -30.60 -7.80 18.86
N ARG A 17 -31.06 -8.96 18.36
CA ARG A 17 -31.66 -10.02 19.21
C ARG A 17 -30.65 -10.81 20.04
N THR A 18 -29.37 -10.80 19.68
CA THR A 18 -28.30 -11.51 20.41
C THR A 18 -27.29 -10.51 20.91
N THR A 19 -27.61 -9.83 22.01
CA THR A 19 -26.70 -8.96 22.74
C THR A 19 -25.64 -9.78 23.50
N PRO A 20 -24.50 -9.21 23.90
CA PRO A 20 -23.48 -9.88 24.69
C PRO A 20 -24.05 -10.53 25.97
N GLU A 21 -25.00 -9.87 26.61
CA GLU A 21 -25.72 -10.39 27.78
C GLU A 21 -26.51 -11.66 27.45
N ILE A 22 -27.31 -11.66 26.38
CA ILE A 22 -28.06 -12.83 25.93
C ILE A 22 -27.11 -13.97 25.53
N ARG A 23 -25.98 -13.66 24.88
CA ARG A 23 -24.96 -14.65 24.50
C ARG A 23 -24.33 -15.30 25.72
N ARG A 24 -24.03 -14.53 26.77
CA ARG A 24 -23.53 -15.01 28.06
C ARG A 24 -24.55 -15.92 28.76
N GLU A 25 -25.84 -15.54 28.73
CA GLU A 25 -26.91 -16.37 29.27
C GLU A 25 -27.04 -17.70 28.50
N ILE A 26 -26.93 -17.68 27.17
CA ILE A 26 -26.94 -18.90 26.33
C ILE A 26 -25.79 -19.85 26.67
N GLN A 27 -24.59 -19.31 26.92
CA GLN A 27 -23.40 -20.10 27.29
C GLN A 27 -23.56 -20.78 28.65
N ASN A 28 -24.08 -20.05 29.65
CA ASN A 28 -24.23 -20.56 31.01
C ASN A 28 -25.48 -21.43 31.22
N SER A 29 -26.47 -21.34 30.33
CA SER A 29 -27.73 -22.05 30.48
C SER A 29 -27.62 -23.54 30.14
N LYS A 30 -28.09 -24.39 31.07
CA LYS A 30 -28.25 -25.85 30.87
C LYS A 30 -29.52 -26.23 30.10
N LEU A 31 -30.38 -25.26 29.76
CA LEU A 31 -31.65 -25.54 29.10
C LEU A 31 -31.45 -26.10 27.67
N PRO A 32 -32.41 -26.91 27.17
CA PRO A 32 -32.36 -27.37 25.79
C PRO A 32 -32.37 -26.21 24.79
N ALA A 33 -31.63 -26.35 23.68
CA ALA A 33 -31.54 -25.29 22.66
C ALA A 33 -32.88 -24.94 22.01
N THR A 34 -33.86 -25.85 22.05
CA THR A 34 -35.25 -25.62 21.62
C THR A 34 -35.98 -24.60 22.49
N VAL A 35 -35.77 -24.66 23.81
CA VAL A 35 -36.39 -23.77 24.79
C VAL A 35 -35.80 -22.36 24.65
N LEU A 36 -34.47 -22.25 24.60
CA LEU A 36 -33.78 -20.96 24.44
C LEU A 36 -34.08 -20.30 23.08
N ALA A 37 -34.18 -21.09 22.01
CA ALA A 37 -34.55 -20.58 20.69
C ALA A 37 -35.93 -19.91 20.69
N ARG A 38 -36.91 -20.50 21.39
CA ARG A 38 -38.24 -19.91 21.57
C ARG A 38 -38.18 -18.67 22.46
N LYS A 39 -37.44 -18.73 23.57
CA LYS A 39 -37.29 -17.62 24.55
C LYS A 39 -36.75 -16.34 23.89
N TYR A 40 -35.70 -16.44 23.08
CA TYR A 40 -35.07 -15.27 22.45
C TYR A 40 -35.50 -15.03 21.00
N GLU A 41 -36.48 -15.80 20.49
CA GLU A 41 -36.94 -15.71 19.11
C GLU A 41 -35.79 -15.78 18.08
N VAL A 42 -34.87 -16.73 18.29
CA VAL A 42 -33.73 -16.98 17.40
C VAL A 42 -33.71 -18.41 16.91
N HIS A 43 -33.04 -18.64 15.79
CA HIS A 43 -32.89 -19.99 15.26
C HIS A 43 -32.06 -20.88 16.20
N ARG A 44 -32.40 -22.17 16.29
CA ARG A 44 -31.69 -23.16 17.14
C ARG A 44 -30.18 -23.23 16.82
N HIS A 45 -29.81 -22.98 15.57
CA HIS A 45 -28.39 -22.93 15.15
C HIS A 45 -27.64 -21.77 15.83
N THR A 46 -28.30 -20.62 16.03
CA THR A 46 -27.72 -19.47 16.73
C THR A 46 -27.44 -19.80 18.19
N ILE A 47 -28.34 -20.51 18.86
CA ILE A 47 -28.12 -21.00 20.24
C ILE A 47 -26.93 -21.95 20.30
N ARG A 48 -26.89 -22.96 19.42
CA ARG A 48 -25.77 -23.93 19.36
C ARG A 48 -24.44 -23.23 19.09
N LYS A 49 -24.41 -22.31 18.12
CA LYS A 49 -23.23 -21.50 17.79
C LYS A 49 -22.71 -20.73 19.00
N TRP A 50 -23.57 -20.01 19.73
CA TRP A 50 -23.12 -19.21 20.88
C TRP A 50 -22.75 -20.06 22.09
N ARG A 51 -23.40 -21.21 22.29
CA ARG A 51 -23.04 -22.15 23.36
C ARG A 51 -21.66 -22.79 23.16
N GLN A 52 -21.23 -22.99 21.91
CA GLN A 52 -19.93 -23.58 21.58
C GLN A 52 -18.78 -22.55 21.47
N ARG A 53 -19.07 -21.26 21.56
CA ARG A 53 -18.05 -20.22 21.48
C ARG A 53 -17.47 -19.92 22.85
N ASP A 54 -16.18 -19.63 22.88
CA ASP A 54 -15.45 -19.27 24.09
C ASP A 54 -15.63 -17.79 24.48
N SER A 55 -16.20 -16.98 23.58
CA SER A 55 -16.34 -15.52 23.71
C SER A 55 -17.74 -15.06 23.29
N VAL A 56 -18.24 -13.99 23.92
CA VAL A 56 -19.55 -13.37 23.64
C VAL A 56 -19.46 -12.26 22.60
N GLU A 57 -18.25 -11.85 22.26
CA GLU A 57 -17.94 -10.83 21.28
C GLU A 57 -18.09 -11.37 19.85
N ASP A 58 -18.33 -10.47 18.90
CA ASP A 58 -18.30 -10.84 17.49
C ASP A 58 -16.87 -11.10 17.05
N ALA A 59 -16.62 -12.32 16.56
CA ALA A 59 -15.37 -12.65 15.89
C ALA A 59 -15.16 -11.76 14.66
N SER A 60 -13.90 -11.55 14.30
CA SER A 60 -13.56 -10.82 13.08
C SER A 60 -14.25 -11.46 11.87
N HIS A 61 -14.87 -10.63 11.04
CA HIS A 61 -15.41 -11.04 9.74
C HIS A 61 -14.31 -11.16 8.67
N ARG A 62 -13.05 -10.87 9.03
CA ARG A 62 -11.92 -10.96 8.11
C ARG A 62 -11.60 -12.42 7.81
N PRO A 63 -11.51 -12.82 6.53
CA PRO A 63 -11.10 -14.18 6.17
C PRO A 63 -9.76 -14.56 6.83
N HIS A 64 -9.68 -15.77 7.38
CA HIS A 64 -8.45 -16.29 8.00
C HIS A 64 -7.31 -16.48 6.99
N ARG A 65 -7.64 -16.72 5.71
CA ARG A 65 -6.68 -16.86 4.60
C ARG A 65 -7.09 -15.95 3.46
N ILE A 66 -6.18 -15.05 3.07
CA ILE A 66 -6.35 -14.20 1.89
C ILE A 66 -5.53 -14.85 0.77
N HIS A 67 -6.18 -15.30 -0.30
CA HIS A 67 -5.48 -15.71 -1.51
C HIS A 67 -4.97 -14.46 -2.21
N ALA A 68 -3.70 -14.13 -2.01
CA ALA A 68 -3.04 -13.07 -2.75
C ALA A 68 -2.66 -13.59 -4.14
N PRO A 69 -2.91 -12.82 -5.22
CA PRO A 69 -2.52 -13.22 -6.57
C PRO A 69 -1.00 -13.18 -6.78
N LEU A 70 -0.26 -12.43 -5.96
CA LEU A 70 1.20 -12.33 -6.02
C LEU A 70 1.88 -13.20 -4.98
N THR A 71 3.07 -13.70 -5.32
CA THR A 71 4.00 -14.24 -4.33
C THR A 71 4.55 -13.10 -3.44
N PRO A 72 5.05 -13.39 -2.22
CA PRO A 72 5.66 -12.37 -1.37
C PRO A 72 6.76 -11.56 -2.06
N GLN A 73 7.56 -12.20 -2.91
CA GLN A 73 8.63 -11.57 -3.68
C GLN A 73 8.09 -10.62 -4.74
N GLN A 74 7.06 -11.03 -5.48
CA GLN A 74 6.40 -10.17 -6.47
C GLN A 74 5.73 -8.96 -5.80
N GLU A 75 5.09 -9.18 -4.65
CA GLU A 75 4.48 -8.11 -3.84
C GLU A 75 5.54 -7.09 -3.41
N ALA A 76 6.70 -7.54 -2.92
CA ALA A 76 7.81 -6.64 -2.57
C ALA A 76 8.30 -5.80 -3.75
N ILE A 77 8.39 -6.38 -4.96
CA ILE A 77 8.76 -5.65 -6.17
C ILE A 77 7.73 -4.56 -6.48
N VAL A 78 6.43 -4.87 -6.43
CA VAL A 78 5.36 -3.90 -6.71
C VAL A 78 5.36 -2.73 -5.71
N VAL A 79 5.55 -3.05 -4.42
CA VAL A 79 5.68 -2.05 -3.34
C VAL A 79 6.88 -1.15 -3.61
N CYS A 80 8.06 -1.74 -3.87
CA CYS A 80 9.28 -1.00 -4.18
C CYS A 80 9.12 -0.08 -5.40
N LEU A 81 8.49 -0.56 -6.47
CA LEU A 81 8.19 0.25 -7.66
C LEU A 81 7.30 1.44 -7.32
N ARG A 82 6.26 1.24 -6.51
CA ARG A 82 5.33 2.33 -6.10
C ARG A 82 6.03 3.38 -5.24
N GLU A 83 6.84 2.99 -4.28
CA GLU A 83 7.55 3.93 -3.39
C GLU A 83 8.69 4.68 -4.10
N THR A 84 9.38 3.99 -4.99
CA THR A 84 10.54 4.53 -5.71
C THR A 84 10.10 5.46 -6.83
N LEU A 85 9.19 4.99 -7.67
CA LEU A 85 8.80 5.67 -8.91
C LEU A 85 7.51 6.46 -8.79
N LEU A 86 6.78 6.37 -7.66
CA LEU A 86 5.55 7.14 -7.41
C LEU A 86 4.56 7.12 -8.60
N LEU A 87 4.46 5.95 -9.26
CA LEU A 87 3.62 5.77 -10.43
C LEU A 87 2.14 5.83 -10.03
N PRO A 88 1.26 6.49 -10.80
CA PRO A 88 -0.19 6.34 -10.67
C PRO A 88 -0.64 4.88 -10.72
N LEU A 89 -1.80 4.58 -10.12
CA LEU A 89 -2.28 3.20 -10.00
C LEU A 89 -2.37 2.48 -11.35
N ASP A 90 -2.83 3.18 -12.38
CA ASP A 90 -3.03 2.62 -13.72
C ASP A 90 -1.71 2.41 -14.47
N ASP A 91 -0.73 3.31 -14.29
CA ASP A 91 0.61 3.13 -14.86
C ASP A 91 1.37 1.99 -14.16
N LEU A 92 1.26 1.88 -12.83
CA LEU A 92 1.81 0.75 -12.09
C LEU A 92 1.15 -0.56 -12.52
N LEU A 93 -0.17 -0.57 -12.75
CA LEU A 93 -0.87 -1.75 -13.23
C LEU A 93 -0.34 -2.22 -14.59
N ALA A 94 -0.07 -1.29 -15.52
CA ALA A 94 0.53 -1.63 -16.81
C ALA A 94 1.89 -2.30 -16.66
N VAL A 95 2.73 -1.84 -15.72
CA VAL A 95 4.03 -2.45 -15.41
C VAL A 95 3.85 -3.85 -14.81
N VAL A 96 2.92 -3.99 -13.87
CA VAL A 96 2.61 -5.28 -13.23
C VAL A 96 2.14 -6.31 -14.27
N HIS A 97 1.21 -5.93 -15.16
CA HIS A 97 0.72 -6.82 -16.22
C HIS A 97 1.84 -7.29 -17.13
N ARG A 98 2.73 -6.38 -17.49
CA ARG A 98 3.79 -6.62 -18.46
C ARG A 98 4.93 -7.48 -17.90
N PHE A 99 5.28 -7.34 -16.63
CA PHE A 99 6.53 -7.90 -16.09
C PHE A 99 6.38 -8.80 -14.86
N ILE A 100 5.23 -8.81 -14.19
CA ILE A 100 5.10 -9.48 -12.89
C ILE A 100 3.94 -10.48 -12.90
N HIS A 101 2.72 -10.01 -13.17
CA HIS A 101 1.51 -10.81 -13.12
C HIS A 101 0.47 -10.30 -14.12
N PRO A 102 0.32 -10.95 -15.30
CA PRO A 102 -0.55 -10.49 -16.38
C PRO A 102 -2.02 -10.41 -15.98
N GLU A 103 -2.49 -11.37 -15.17
CA GLU A 103 -3.90 -11.45 -14.75
C GLU A 103 -4.21 -10.59 -13.50
N MET A 104 -3.37 -9.60 -13.18
CA MET A 104 -3.57 -8.79 -11.97
C MET A 104 -4.80 -7.90 -12.16
N SER A 105 -5.79 -7.98 -11.28
CA SER A 105 -6.88 -7.00 -11.31
C SER A 105 -6.46 -5.66 -10.69
N ARG A 106 -6.98 -4.56 -11.24
CA ARG A 106 -6.81 -3.21 -10.68
C ARG A 106 -7.18 -3.13 -9.20
N SER A 107 -8.30 -3.74 -8.82
CA SER A 107 -8.77 -3.76 -7.43
C SER A 107 -7.88 -4.62 -6.52
N ALA A 108 -7.28 -5.70 -7.03
CA ALA A 108 -6.31 -6.45 -6.25
C ALA A 108 -5.03 -5.65 -6.01
N LEU A 109 -4.55 -4.91 -7.03
CA LEU A 109 -3.42 -3.99 -6.89
C LEU A 109 -3.74 -2.87 -5.88
N ASP A 110 -4.91 -2.23 -5.97
CA ASP A 110 -5.33 -1.20 -5.00
C ASP A 110 -5.39 -1.74 -3.56
N ARG A 111 -5.96 -2.94 -3.36
CA ARG A 111 -6.01 -3.59 -2.03
C ARG A 111 -4.62 -3.94 -1.51
N LEU A 112 -3.68 -4.31 -2.37
CA LEU A 112 -2.29 -4.53 -2.01
C LEU A 112 -1.65 -3.22 -1.54
N LEU A 113 -1.80 -2.14 -2.31
CA LEU A 113 -1.27 -0.83 -1.94
C LEU A 113 -1.85 -0.32 -0.62
N ARG A 114 -3.17 -0.46 -0.40
CA ARG A 114 -3.82 -0.08 0.87
C ARG A 114 -3.26 -0.84 2.07
N ARG A 115 -2.97 -2.13 1.89
CA ARG A 115 -2.39 -2.97 2.95
C ARG A 115 -1.00 -2.50 3.38
N HIS A 116 -0.25 -1.92 2.44
CA HIS A 116 1.08 -1.33 2.66
C HIS A 116 1.05 0.18 2.92
N GLY A 117 -0.13 0.81 3.03
CA GLY A 117 -0.25 2.26 3.24
C GLY A 117 0.10 3.12 2.02
N LEU A 118 0.19 2.54 0.83
CA LEU A 118 0.65 3.21 -0.40
C LEU A 118 -0.48 3.67 -1.35
N SER A 119 -1.73 3.63 -0.89
CA SER A 119 -2.88 3.94 -1.75
C SER A 119 -2.97 5.42 -2.14
N ASN A 120 -2.60 6.34 -1.24
CA ASN A 120 -2.70 7.77 -1.50
C ASN A 120 -1.40 8.30 -2.15
N LEU A 121 -1.42 8.47 -3.47
CA LEU A 121 -0.25 8.95 -4.19
C LEU A 121 0.17 10.38 -3.78
N LYS A 122 -0.80 11.26 -3.48
CA LYS A 122 -0.50 12.65 -3.11
C LYS A 122 0.23 12.74 -1.79
N GLU A 123 -0.18 11.94 -0.81
CA GLU A 123 0.52 11.83 0.48
C GLU A 123 1.93 11.28 0.30
N LEU A 124 2.13 10.27 -0.56
CA LEU A 124 3.46 9.74 -0.85
C LEU A 124 4.37 10.77 -1.51
N ILE A 125 3.85 11.54 -2.47
CA ILE A 125 4.59 12.63 -3.12
C ILE A 125 4.94 13.70 -2.09
N ALA A 126 3.97 14.15 -1.27
CA ALA A 126 4.20 15.17 -0.26
C ALA A 126 5.18 14.72 0.84
N ALA A 127 5.15 13.45 1.22
CA ALA A 127 6.08 12.87 2.18
C ALA A 127 7.51 12.75 1.62
N LYS A 128 7.65 12.54 0.31
CA LYS A 128 8.96 12.38 -0.35
C LYS A 128 9.55 13.72 -0.81
N GLU A 129 8.70 14.66 -1.20
CA GLU A 129 9.08 15.97 -1.71
C GLU A 129 8.21 17.07 -1.09
N GLY A 130 8.73 17.74 -0.06
CA GLY A 130 8.28 19.11 0.20
C GLY A 130 8.53 19.99 -1.04
N GLU A 131 7.57 20.85 -1.39
CA GLU A 131 7.54 21.89 -2.46
C GLU A 131 8.03 21.55 -3.90
N ASN A 132 8.70 20.41 -4.17
CA ASN A 132 9.32 20.09 -5.47
C ASN A 132 8.56 19.06 -6.34
N ALA A 133 7.37 18.64 -5.91
CA ALA A 133 6.49 17.67 -6.58
C ALA A 133 6.36 17.78 -8.12
N PRO A 134 6.35 18.98 -8.75
CA PRO A 134 6.21 19.10 -10.21
C PRO A 134 7.36 18.48 -11.02
N SER A 135 8.55 18.33 -10.43
CA SER A 135 9.71 17.73 -11.11
C SER A 135 9.61 16.21 -11.16
N VAL A 136 9.17 15.59 -10.05
CA VAL A 136 8.97 14.14 -9.97
C VAL A 136 7.82 13.68 -10.84
N GLU A 137 6.73 14.44 -10.97
CA GLU A 137 5.64 14.09 -11.89
C GLU A 137 6.10 13.97 -13.36
N ARG A 138 7.00 14.87 -13.81
CA ARG A 138 7.56 14.81 -15.18
C ARG A 138 8.55 13.64 -15.34
N PHE A 139 9.36 13.39 -14.32
CA PHE A 139 10.27 12.24 -14.30
C PHE A 139 9.50 10.92 -14.37
N ASN A 140 8.47 10.78 -13.54
CA ASN A 140 7.61 9.60 -13.49
C ASN A 140 6.81 9.42 -14.79
N GLY A 141 6.33 10.51 -15.39
CA GLY A 141 5.69 10.47 -16.71
C GLY A 141 6.61 9.93 -17.80
N ARG A 142 7.90 10.32 -17.77
CA ARG A 142 8.88 9.83 -18.75
C ARG A 142 9.32 8.39 -18.51
N ILE A 143 9.45 7.98 -17.25
CA ILE A 143 9.63 6.57 -16.89
C ILE A 143 8.43 5.75 -17.39
N ALA A 144 7.20 6.20 -17.14
CA ALA A 144 5.99 5.50 -17.61
C ALA A 144 5.96 5.38 -19.14
N GLU A 145 6.39 6.39 -19.88
CA GLU A 145 6.53 6.35 -21.34
C GLU A 145 7.57 5.31 -21.79
N ILE A 146 8.74 5.26 -21.15
CA ILE A 146 9.79 4.27 -21.44
C ILE A 146 9.27 2.85 -21.19
N LEU A 147 8.53 2.65 -20.09
CA LEU A 147 7.93 1.35 -19.74
C LEU A 147 6.83 0.94 -20.73
N LYS A 148 6.09 1.88 -21.31
CA LYS A 148 5.08 1.64 -22.35
C LYS A 148 5.70 1.32 -23.71
N THR A 149 6.77 2.02 -24.09
CA THR A 149 7.38 1.93 -25.43
C THR A 149 8.40 0.82 -25.58
N THR A 150 9.08 0.44 -24.49
CA THR A 150 10.21 -0.49 -24.54
C THR A 150 9.79 -1.90 -24.12
N ARG A 151 10.29 -2.94 -24.82
CA ARG A 151 10.06 -4.34 -24.46
C ARG A 151 11.30 -4.90 -23.75
N PHE A 152 11.18 -5.17 -22.45
CA PHE A 152 12.23 -5.83 -21.66
C PHE A 152 12.05 -7.35 -21.67
N ARG A 153 13.16 -8.09 -21.74
CA ARG A 153 13.16 -9.57 -21.80
C ARG A 153 13.36 -10.19 -20.43
N SER A 154 13.81 -9.42 -19.45
CA SER A 154 14.06 -9.84 -18.06
C SER A 154 13.95 -8.68 -17.07
N SER A 155 13.89 -8.98 -15.77
CA SER A 155 13.95 -7.98 -14.70
C SER A 155 15.26 -7.22 -14.69
N GLN A 156 16.37 -7.88 -15.05
CA GLN A 156 17.70 -7.26 -15.14
C GLN A 156 17.76 -6.27 -16.31
N ASP A 157 17.06 -6.54 -17.41
CA ASP A 157 16.99 -5.59 -18.54
C ASP A 157 16.21 -4.32 -18.15
N LEU A 158 15.13 -4.48 -17.39
CA LEU A 158 14.37 -3.36 -16.84
C LEU A 158 15.23 -2.52 -15.89
N GLU A 159 15.93 -3.19 -14.96
CA GLU A 159 16.84 -2.52 -14.03
C GLU A 159 17.92 -1.73 -14.76
N ARG A 160 18.60 -2.35 -15.73
CA ARG A 160 19.62 -1.67 -16.55
C ARG A 160 19.07 -0.47 -17.30
N ALA A 161 17.88 -0.58 -17.87
CA ALA A 161 17.26 0.52 -18.61
C ALA A 161 16.89 1.69 -17.69
N LEU A 162 16.33 1.40 -16.50
CA LEU A 162 16.03 2.42 -15.50
C LEU A 162 17.31 3.10 -14.99
N MET A 163 18.36 2.33 -14.71
CA MET A 163 19.66 2.85 -14.27
C MET A 163 20.30 3.72 -15.35
N GLN A 164 20.28 3.28 -16.61
CA GLN A 164 20.80 4.05 -17.74
C GLN A 164 20.01 5.35 -17.93
N TYR A 165 18.68 5.30 -17.84
CA TYR A 165 17.85 6.50 -17.95
C TYR A 165 18.12 7.50 -16.82
N ALA A 166 18.18 7.04 -15.56
CA ALA A 166 18.49 7.89 -14.42
C ALA A 166 19.86 8.56 -14.58
N SER A 167 20.86 7.82 -15.06
CA SER A 167 22.20 8.34 -15.37
C SER A 167 22.14 9.43 -16.46
N VAL A 168 21.49 9.17 -17.59
CA VAL A 168 21.35 10.12 -18.69
C VAL A 168 20.57 11.37 -18.25
N TYR A 169 19.47 11.21 -17.52
CA TYR A 169 18.69 12.33 -17.00
C TYR A 169 19.48 13.23 -16.05
N ASN A 170 20.16 12.63 -15.06
CA ASN A 170 20.88 13.37 -14.03
C ASN A 170 22.14 14.05 -14.56
N HIS A 171 22.84 13.42 -15.51
CA HIS A 171 24.14 13.89 -15.97
C HIS A 171 24.10 14.62 -17.32
N GLN A 172 23.24 14.21 -18.24
CA GLN A 172 23.34 14.59 -19.66
C GLN A 172 22.17 15.44 -20.16
N ILE A 173 20.97 15.32 -19.58
CA ILE A 173 19.78 16.06 -20.05
C ILE A 173 19.66 17.39 -19.27
N PRO A 174 19.83 18.55 -19.95
CA PRO A 174 19.63 19.84 -19.31
C PRO A 174 18.14 20.13 -19.07
N GLN A 175 17.82 20.68 -17.90
CA GLN A 175 16.44 20.97 -17.52
C GLN A 175 16.13 22.45 -17.68
N LYS A 176 15.05 22.78 -18.39
CA LYS A 176 14.57 24.16 -18.55
C LYS A 176 14.30 24.83 -17.20
N ALA A 177 13.71 24.09 -16.25
CA ALA A 177 13.42 24.58 -14.90
C ALA A 177 14.67 24.94 -14.09
N LEU A 178 15.83 24.36 -14.43
CA LEU A 178 17.11 24.65 -13.78
C LEU A 178 17.92 25.71 -14.55
N GLY A 179 17.35 26.32 -15.59
CA GLY A 179 18.08 27.27 -16.44
C GLY A 179 18.95 26.58 -17.50
N TYR A 180 18.46 25.47 -18.06
CA TYR A 180 19.13 24.71 -19.13
C TYR A 180 20.47 24.08 -18.71
N ILE A 181 20.57 23.65 -17.46
CA ILE A 181 21.69 22.84 -16.94
C ILE A 181 21.18 21.49 -16.43
N SER A 182 22.04 20.48 -16.39
CA SER A 182 21.66 19.16 -15.88
C SER A 182 21.51 19.19 -14.35
N PRO A 183 20.70 18.29 -13.77
CA PRO A 183 20.49 18.24 -12.32
C PRO A 183 21.80 18.17 -11.52
N VAL A 184 22.77 17.36 -11.95
CA VAL A 184 24.06 17.23 -11.27
C VAL A 184 24.90 18.50 -11.38
N GLN A 185 24.80 19.22 -12.50
CA GLN A 185 25.49 20.51 -12.66
C GLN A 185 24.90 21.56 -11.70
N ALA A 186 23.57 21.63 -11.61
CA ALA A 186 22.88 22.52 -10.67
C ALA A 186 23.28 22.23 -9.22
N LEU A 187 23.32 20.95 -8.83
CA LEU A 187 23.74 20.52 -7.49
C LEU A 187 25.20 20.90 -7.19
N LYS A 188 26.11 20.79 -8.16
CA LYS A 188 27.51 21.25 -8.00
C LYS A 188 27.60 22.76 -7.81
N ASP A 189 26.84 23.52 -8.59
CA ASP A 189 26.84 24.97 -8.50
C ASP A 189 26.23 25.46 -7.18
N TRP A 190 25.20 24.77 -6.68
CA TRP A 190 24.63 25.03 -5.35
C TRP A 190 25.59 24.63 -4.22
N GLN A 191 26.28 23.50 -4.33
CA GLN A 191 27.28 23.09 -3.35
C GLN A 191 28.45 24.07 -3.25
N LYS A 192 28.86 24.70 -4.36
CA LYS A 192 29.88 25.78 -4.34
C LYS A 192 29.38 27.04 -3.63
N LYS A 193 28.10 27.39 -3.84
CA LYS A 193 27.49 28.61 -3.28
C LYS A 193 27.10 28.47 -1.81
N ARG A 194 26.72 27.26 -1.38
CA ARG A 194 26.22 26.93 -0.03
C ARG A 194 26.73 25.56 0.43
N PRO A 195 28.03 25.40 0.69
CA PRO A 195 28.61 24.11 1.07
C PRO A 195 28.06 23.54 2.39
N GLU A 196 27.63 24.41 3.30
CA GLU A 196 27.06 24.08 4.61
C GLU A 196 25.77 23.25 4.55
N LEU A 197 25.04 23.33 3.43
CA LEU A 197 23.80 22.58 3.22
C LEU A 197 24.04 21.13 2.74
N PHE A 198 25.26 20.79 2.36
CA PHE A 198 25.58 19.50 1.76
C PHE A 198 26.40 18.61 2.70
N LYS A 199 25.80 17.51 3.17
CA LYS A 199 26.49 16.51 4.00
C LYS A 199 27.48 15.63 3.22
N LYS A 200 27.38 15.59 1.88
CA LYS A 200 28.25 14.80 0.98
C LYS A 200 28.63 15.62 -0.26
N ARG A 201 29.79 15.31 -0.84
CA ARG A 201 30.21 15.88 -2.13
C ARG A 201 29.34 15.36 -3.26
N VAL A 202 28.91 16.25 -4.16
CA VAL A 202 28.16 15.91 -5.37
C VAL A 202 29.16 15.50 -6.45
N TYR A 203 29.26 14.20 -6.74
CA TYR A 203 30.13 13.66 -7.78
C TYR A 203 29.35 13.23 -9.02
N ASN A 204 30.04 13.04 -10.15
CA ASN A 204 29.46 12.37 -11.31
C ASN A 204 29.44 10.86 -11.02
N LEU A 205 28.26 10.24 -10.96
CA LEU A 205 28.15 8.79 -10.88
C LEU A 205 28.50 8.20 -12.24
N THR A 206 29.79 7.90 -12.44
CA THR A 206 30.28 7.07 -13.53
C THR A 206 30.63 5.69 -12.97
N GLY A 207 29.61 4.84 -12.77
CA GLY A 207 29.79 3.44 -12.37
C GLY A 207 28.67 2.89 -11.49
N LEU A 208 28.37 1.59 -11.65
CA LEU A 208 27.50 0.81 -10.75
C LEU A 208 28.05 0.86 -9.31
N ASP A 209 27.19 1.19 -8.34
CA ASP A 209 27.52 1.01 -6.93
C ASP A 209 27.82 -0.47 -6.69
N THR A 210 29.06 -0.77 -6.33
CA THR A 210 29.42 -2.07 -5.75
C THR A 210 29.12 -1.97 -4.26
N PHE A 211 28.06 -2.66 -3.84
CA PHE A 211 27.84 -3.04 -2.45
C PHE A 211 28.45 -4.41 -2.21
#